data_AF-E4RQK9-F1
#
_entry.id   AF-E4RQK9-F1
#
_cell.length_a   1.000
_cell.length_b   1.000
_cell.length_c   1.000
_cell.angle_alpha   90.00
_cell.angle_beta   90.00
_cell.angle_gamma   90.00
#
_symmetry.space_group_name_H-M   'P 1'
#
loop_
_entity.id
_entity.type
_entity.pdbx_description
1 polymer ?
#
loop_
_entity_poly.entity_id
_entity_poly.type
_entity_poly.pdbx_seq_one_letter_code
_entity_poly.pdbx_strand_id
1 'polypeptide(L)'
;MKKCYLGLLSLLMSSCLSIDLDIDPVIVDPPFMKRIGKDSISTGREYGIGLTHEQMYKKLQRDRDSLDLEYLNIVGNRLENFDNLKERLPLYSYIVFDKNRGTEKGVQIWMENKRVKSISYNNGESLAYWPKDALDPIFLGESSKSVAEKLIRFQRKDKYAPYFERTMLNIKTVKEAYDEELDQTKEWYFGQKISNERTNHVYIRFERGKVSNIVIHKMRKM
;
A
#
# COMPACT_ATOMS: atom_id res chain seq x y z
N MET A 1 -87.85 -18.20 2.15
CA MET A 1 -87.10 -19.43 2.51
C MET A 1 -85.78 -19.44 1.75
N LYS A 2 -84.66 -19.58 2.47
CA LYS A 2 -83.28 -19.87 2.00
C LYS A 2 -82.55 -18.71 1.32
N LYS A 3 -81.27 -18.40 1.57
CA LYS A 3 -80.27 -18.73 2.60
C LYS A 3 -79.17 -17.65 2.45
N CYS A 4 -78.68 -17.07 3.56
CA CYS A 4 -77.42 -16.34 3.60
C CYS A 4 -76.24 -17.30 3.41
N TYR A 5 -75.22 -16.91 2.64
CA TYR A 5 -73.85 -17.39 2.85
C TYR A 5 -72.85 -16.25 2.76
N LEU A 6 -72.46 -15.82 3.96
CA LEU A 6 -71.16 -15.36 4.42
C LEU A 6 -70.02 -15.41 3.36
N GLY A 7 -69.66 -14.25 2.83
CA GLY A 7 -68.40 -14.04 2.13
C GLY A 7 -67.31 -13.61 3.11
N LEU A 8 -66.44 -14.54 3.51
CA LEU A 8 -65.26 -14.27 4.31
C LEU A 8 -64.15 -13.79 3.35
N LEU A 9 -63.97 -12.47 3.25
CA LEU A 9 -62.94 -11.84 2.41
C LEU A 9 -61.61 -11.82 3.18
N SER A 10 -60.76 -12.82 2.91
CA SER A 10 -59.39 -12.89 3.45
C SER A 10 -58.49 -11.85 2.77
N LEU A 11 -58.24 -10.73 3.45
CA LEU A 11 -57.18 -9.78 3.12
C LEU A 11 -55.81 -10.40 3.44
N LEU A 12 -55.15 -10.94 2.42
CA LEU A 12 -53.72 -11.26 2.47
C LEU A 12 -52.92 -9.98 2.15
N MET A 13 -52.70 -9.15 3.17
CA MET A 13 -51.74 -8.04 3.09
C MET A 13 -50.33 -8.63 3.20
N SER A 14 -49.75 -9.03 2.06
CA SER A 14 -48.32 -9.30 1.96
C SER A 14 -47.57 -7.96 1.92
N SER A 15 -47.21 -7.46 3.10
CA SER A 15 -46.21 -6.39 3.23
C SER A 15 -44.84 -7.01 2.94
N CYS A 16 -44.36 -6.82 1.71
CA CYS A 16 -42.96 -7.06 1.39
C CYS A 16 -42.19 -5.86 1.95
N LEU A 17 -41.54 -6.04 3.10
CA LEU A 17 -40.48 -5.13 3.53
C LEU A 17 -39.41 -5.14 2.44
N SER A 18 -39.35 -4.09 1.62
CA SER A 18 -38.13 -3.75 0.90
C SER A 18 -37.12 -3.35 1.96
N ILE A 19 -36.26 -4.30 2.33
CA ILE A 19 -35.01 -4.01 3.01
C ILE A 19 -34.20 -3.22 1.98
N ASP A 20 -34.22 -1.89 2.11
CA ASP A 20 -33.19 -1.04 1.54
C ASP A 20 -31.88 -1.45 2.22
N LEU A 21 -31.19 -2.41 1.58
CA LEU A 21 -29.78 -2.61 1.84
C LEU A 21 -29.13 -1.29 1.43
N ASP A 22 -28.64 -0.54 2.42
CA ASP A 22 -27.61 0.47 2.22
C ASP A 22 -26.43 -0.24 1.56
N ILE A 23 -26.45 -0.28 0.23
CA ILE A 23 -25.30 -0.62 -0.58
C ILE A 23 -24.38 0.58 -0.38
N ASP A 24 -23.38 0.41 0.48
CA ASP A 24 -22.27 1.36 0.61
C ASP A 24 -21.83 1.79 -0.80
N PRO A 25 -21.75 3.10 -1.09
CA PRO A 25 -21.44 3.57 -2.42
C PRO A 25 -20.12 2.95 -2.90
N VAL A 26 -20.20 2.35 -4.08
CA VAL A 26 -19.06 1.82 -4.85
C VAL A 26 -17.88 2.79 -4.78
N ILE A 27 -16.72 2.24 -4.44
CA ILE A 27 -15.44 2.93 -4.32
C ILE A 27 -15.25 3.86 -5.53
N VAL A 28 -15.28 5.16 -5.25
CA VAL A 28 -15.00 6.22 -6.22
C VAL A 28 -13.57 6.04 -6.70
N ASP A 29 -13.38 5.87 -8.02
CA ASP A 29 -12.06 5.94 -8.66
C ASP A 29 -11.25 7.09 -8.05
N PRO A 30 -9.96 6.90 -7.72
CA PRO A 30 -9.17 7.96 -7.12
C PRO A 30 -9.28 9.18 -8.02
N PRO A 31 -9.72 10.33 -7.49
CA PRO A 31 -10.12 11.45 -8.31
C PRO A 31 -8.93 11.92 -9.16
N PHE A 32 -9.19 12.23 -10.43
CA PHE A 32 -8.13 12.62 -11.36
C PHE A 32 -7.38 13.84 -10.83
N MET A 33 -6.09 13.68 -10.55
CA MET A 33 -5.23 14.75 -10.07
C MET A 33 -4.56 15.44 -11.26
N LYS A 34 -4.80 16.74 -11.42
CA LYS A 34 -4.10 17.58 -12.42
C LYS A 34 -2.90 18.27 -11.79
N ARG A 35 -1.74 18.18 -12.42
CA ARG A 35 -0.56 18.98 -12.03
C ARG A 35 -0.80 20.45 -12.42
N ILE A 36 -0.77 21.33 -11.43
CA ILE A 36 -0.96 22.78 -11.57
C ILE A 36 0.33 23.59 -11.36
N GLY A 37 1.40 22.95 -10.93
CA GLY A 37 2.70 23.60 -10.76
C GLY A 37 3.82 22.63 -10.43
N LYS A 38 5.05 23.14 -10.47
CA LYS A 38 6.28 22.43 -10.13
C LYS A 38 7.27 23.38 -9.49
N ASP A 39 7.79 23.01 -8.33
CA ASP A 39 8.95 23.65 -7.72
C ASP A 39 10.12 22.66 -7.68
N SER A 40 11.35 23.18 -7.61
CA SER A 40 12.57 22.39 -7.46
C SER A 40 13.48 23.07 -6.44
N ILE A 41 13.95 22.31 -5.48
CA ILE A 41 14.88 22.76 -4.44
C ILE A 41 16.19 21.99 -4.65
N SER A 42 17.28 22.71 -4.88
CA SER A 42 18.63 22.14 -5.10
C SER A 42 19.69 22.74 -4.16
N THR A 43 19.30 23.66 -3.29
CA THR A 43 20.15 24.31 -2.28
C THR A 43 19.38 24.51 -0.99
N GLY A 44 20.08 24.70 0.14
CA GLY A 44 19.48 24.95 1.45
C GLY A 44 19.42 23.69 2.31
N ARG A 45 20.22 23.67 3.38
CA ARG A 45 20.34 22.52 4.28
C ARG A 45 19.08 22.33 5.13
N GLU A 46 18.35 23.40 5.39
CA GLU A 46 17.06 23.43 6.07
C GLU A 46 15.99 22.56 5.36
N TYR A 47 16.07 22.48 4.03
CA TYR A 47 15.21 21.62 3.20
C TYR A 47 15.71 20.17 3.13
N GLY A 48 16.91 19.89 3.66
CA GLY A 48 17.53 18.57 3.66
C GLY A 48 18.52 18.33 2.51
N ILE A 49 18.82 19.33 1.69
CA ILE A 49 19.83 19.20 0.63
C ILE A 49 21.19 18.84 1.26
N GLY A 50 21.85 17.82 0.70
CA GLY A 50 23.13 17.30 1.17
C GLY A 50 23.05 16.34 2.37
N LEU A 51 21.86 16.10 2.94
CA LEU A 51 21.68 15.08 3.98
C LEU A 51 21.84 13.67 3.39
N THR A 52 22.34 12.73 4.18
CA THR A 52 22.29 11.30 3.84
C THR A 52 20.86 10.77 3.87
N HIS A 53 20.63 9.55 3.35
CA HIS A 53 19.34 8.88 3.48
C HIS A 53 18.88 8.79 4.94
N GLU A 54 19.71 8.26 5.84
CA GLU A 54 19.36 8.15 7.26
C GLU A 54 19.02 9.53 7.88
N GLN A 55 19.81 10.57 7.60
CA GLN A 55 19.57 11.92 8.11
C GLN A 55 18.26 12.50 7.58
N MET A 56 17.99 12.30 6.28
CA MET A 56 16.74 12.73 5.65
C MET A 56 15.55 11.96 6.23
N TYR A 57 15.68 10.66 6.45
CA TYR A 57 14.65 9.84 7.07
C TYR A 57 14.32 10.32 8.49
N LYS A 58 15.35 10.57 9.31
CA LYS A 58 15.18 11.15 10.67
C LYS A 58 14.50 12.52 10.63
N LYS A 59 14.83 13.36 9.65
CA LYS A 59 14.14 14.64 9.43
C LYS A 59 12.66 14.42 9.11
N LEU A 60 12.34 13.54 8.15
CA LEU A 60 10.95 13.21 7.80
C LEU A 60 10.19 12.63 8.98
N GLN A 61 10.81 11.77 9.78
CA GLN A 61 10.19 11.16 10.95
C GLN A 61 9.88 12.18 12.04
N ARG A 62 10.78 13.14 12.29
CA ARG A 62 10.52 14.26 13.22
C ARG A 62 9.42 15.18 12.71
N ASP A 63 9.43 15.47 11.42
CA ASP A 63 8.51 16.44 10.80
C ASP A 63 7.16 15.77 10.42
N ARG A 64 6.98 14.45 10.68
CA ARG A 64 5.89 13.63 10.13
C ARG A 64 4.49 14.16 10.44
N ASP A 65 4.27 14.64 11.67
CA ASP A 65 2.94 15.06 12.13
C ASP A 65 2.56 16.39 11.44
N SER A 66 3.55 17.27 11.23
CA SER A 66 3.35 18.52 10.48
C SER A 66 3.15 18.32 8.98
N LEU A 67 3.62 17.18 8.45
CA LEU A 67 3.53 16.80 7.04
C LEU A 67 2.33 15.88 6.74
N ASP A 68 1.61 15.42 7.76
CA ASP A 68 0.63 14.33 7.65
C ASP A 68 1.23 13.09 6.96
N LEU A 69 2.47 12.76 7.33
CA LEU A 69 3.30 11.78 6.64
C LEU A 69 3.33 10.43 7.40
N GLU A 70 2.44 9.52 7.00
CA GLU A 70 2.44 8.16 7.53
C GLU A 70 3.37 7.21 6.75
N TYR A 71 3.38 7.37 5.42
CA TYR A 71 4.03 6.45 4.49
C TYR A 71 4.99 7.15 3.54
N LEU A 72 6.12 6.51 3.28
CA LEU A 72 7.10 6.94 2.31
C LEU A 72 7.23 5.89 1.21
N ASN A 73 7.00 6.29 -0.04
CA ASN A 73 7.20 5.41 -1.18
C ASN A 73 8.68 5.40 -1.54
N ILE A 74 9.25 4.21 -1.68
CA ILE A 74 10.67 4.00 -1.95
C ILE A 74 10.81 3.41 -3.36
N VAL A 75 11.46 4.14 -4.25
CA VAL A 75 11.64 3.70 -5.64
C VAL A 75 12.81 2.73 -5.73
N GLY A 76 12.52 1.49 -6.11
CA GLY A 76 13.54 0.48 -6.45
C GLY A 76 14.19 -0.21 -5.25
N ASN A 77 13.51 -0.27 -4.10
CA ASN A 77 13.97 -1.01 -2.92
C ASN A 77 13.79 -2.52 -3.11
N ARG A 78 14.74 -3.12 -3.85
CA ARG A 78 14.74 -4.54 -4.15
C ARG A 78 15.16 -5.36 -2.94
N LEU A 79 14.52 -6.50 -2.77
CA LEU A 79 14.92 -7.52 -1.82
C LEU A 79 15.64 -8.64 -2.58
N GLU A 80 16.97 -8.53 -2.65
CA GLU A 80 17.81 -9.55 -3.33
C GLU A 80 18.13 -10.73 -2.41
N ASN A 81 18.26 -10.46 -1.10
CA ASN A 81 18.44 -11.47 -0.07
C ASN A 81 17.26 -11.45 0.92
N PHE A 82 16.78 -12.64 1.28
CA PHE A 82 15.68 -12.85 2.22
C PHE A 82 16.14 -13.07 3.66
N ASP A 83 17.45 -13.15 3.92
CA ASP A 83 18.01 -13.46 5.24
C ASP A 83 17.56 -12.47 6.32
N ASN A 84 17.40 -11.19 5.97
CA ASN A 84 16.95 -10.12 6.87
C ASN A 84 15.46 -9.77 6.70
N LEU A 85 14.67 -10.57 5.98
CA LEU A 85 13.27 -10.23 5.71
C LEU A 85 12.43 -10.18 6.99
N LYS A 86 12.78 -10.97 8.01
CA LYS A 86 12.05 -10.96 9.29
C LYS A 86 12.16 -9.63 10.03
N GLU A 87 13.31 -8.99 9.91
CA GLU A 87 13.64 -7.70 10.52
C GLU A 87 13.11 -6.56 9.64
N ARG A 88 13.20 -6.71 8.32
CA ARG A 88 12.81 -5.68 7.35
C ARG A 88 11.30 -5.59 7.14
N LEU A 89 10.60 -6.70 6.88
CA LEU A 89 9.17 -6.67 6.52
C LEU A 89 8.29 -5.89 7.52
N PRO A 90 8.48 -5.99 8.84
CA PRO A 90 7.73 -5.20 9.82
C PRO A 90 7.88 -3.68 9.70
N LEU A 91 8.89 -3.18 8.98
CA LEU A 91 9.16 -1.76 8.76
C LEU A 91 8.33 -1.18 7.59
N TYR A 92 7.69 -2.04 6.80
CA TYR A 92 6.99 -1.69 5.57
C TYR A 92 5.51 -2.07 5.63
N SER A 93 4.70 -1.34 4.87
CA SER A 93 3.27 -1.58 4.67
C SER A 93 2.96 -2.29 3.36
N TYR A 94 3.94 -2.50 2.49
CA TYR A 94 3.70 -3.10 1.19
C TYR A 94 4.91 -3.86 0.68
N ILE A 95 4.67 -5.10 0.27
CA ILE A 95 5.61 -5.93 -0.46
C ILE A 95 4.95 -6.40 -1.76
N VAL A 96 5.72 -6.39 -2.84
CA VAL A 96 5.34 -6.97 -4.13
C VAL A 96 6.42 -7.92 -4.58
N PHE A 97 6.01 -9.05 -5.15
CA PHE A 97 6.93 -10.02 -5.71
C PHE A 97 6.35 -10.64 -6.97
N ASP A 98 7.21 -10.76 -7.98
CA ASP A 98 6.81 -11.17 -9.32
C ASP A 98 7.94 -11.96 -9.99
N LYS A 99 7.59 -12.76 -11.00
CA LYS A 99 8.53 -13.42 -11.90
C LYS A 99 9.20 -12.44 -12.84
N ASN A 100 8.39 -11.71 -13.59
CA ASN A 100 8.87 -10.67 -14.49
C ASN A 100 8.27 -9.33 -14.09
N ARG A 101 8.70 -8.23 -14.72
CA ARG A 101 8.13 -6.93 -14.39
C ARG A 101 6.66 -6.87 -14.80
N GLY A 102 5.75 -6.83 -13.83
CA GLY A 102 4.33 -6.55 -14.04
C GLY A 102 3.58 -7.69 -14.71
N THR A 103 3.91 -8.95 -14.38
CA THR A 103 3.06 -10.06 -14.81
C THR A 103 1.73 -9.99 -14.08
N GLU A 104 0.66 -10.44 -14.72
CA GLU A 104 -0.68 -10.44 -14.11
C GLU A 104 -0.71 -11.20 -12.78
N LYS A 105 0.11 -12.24 -12.63
CA LYS A 105 0.17 -13.11 -11.45
C LYS A 105 1.20 -12.68 -10.41
N GLY A 106 1.89 -11.56 -10.60
CA GLY A 106 2.69 -10.97 -9.53
C GLY A 106 1.81 -10.67 -8.32
N VAL A 107 2.34 -10.84 -7.13
CA VAL A 107 1.58 -10.81 -5.88
C VAL A 107 1.93 -9.56 -5.11
N GLN A 108 0.89 -8.92 -4.59
CA GLN A 108 0.95 -7.73 -3.78
C GLN A 108 0.38 -8.06 -2.41
N ILE A 109 1.10 -7.72 -1.34
CA ILE A 109 0.62 -7.88 0.03
C ILE A 109 0.69 -6.51 0.71
N TRP A 110 -0.47 -6.01 1.11
CA TRP A 110 -0.58 -4.81 1.93
C TRP A 110 -0.65 -5.18 3.41
N MET A 111 0.07 -4.44 4.24
CA MET A 111 0.08 -4.60 5.68
C MET A 111 -0.37 -3.30 6.36
N GLU A 112 -1.23 -3.47 7.35
CA GLU A 112 -1.73 -2.42 8.22
C GLU A 112 -1.54 -2.89 9.67
N ASN A 113 -0.99 -2.03 10.53
CA ASN A 113 -0.73 -2.38 11.94
C ASN A 113 0.06 -3.70 12.10
N LYS A 114 1.08 -3.91 11.25
CA LYS A 114 1.95 -5.09 11.22
C LYS A 114 1.20 -6.41 10.94
N ARG A 115 0.04 -6.32 10.29
CA ARG A 115 -0.77 -7.48 9.88
C ARG A 115 -1.21 -7.37 8.43
N VAL A 116 -1.43 -8.50 7.76
CA VAL A 116 -1.93 -8.56 6.39
C VAL A 116 -3.32 -7.95 6.32
N LYS A 117 -3.46 -6.89 5.53
CA LYS A 117 -4.72 -6.20 5.26
C LYS A 117 -5.37 -6.70 3.98
N SER A 118 -4.56 -6.88 2.94
CA SER A 118 -5.01 -7.39 1.65
C SER A 118 -3.89 -8.16 0.96
N ILE A 119 -4.31 -9.09 0.11
CA ILE A 119 -3.46 -9.82 -0.81
C ILE A 119 -4.15 -9.72 -2.17
N SER A 120 -3.40 -9.38 -3.21
CA SER A 120 -3.93 -9.33 -4.57
C SER A 120 -2.89 -9.72 -5.60
N TYR A 121 -3.36 -10.09 -6.78
CA TYR A 121 -2.52 -10.15 -7.97
C TYR A 121 -2.34 -8.77 -8.60
N ASN A 122 -1.34 -8.62 -9.46
CA ASN A 122 -1.06 -7.37 -10.20
C ASN A 122 -2.21 -6.94 -11.12
N ASN A 123 -3.05 -7.88 -11.58
CA ASN A 123 -4.26 -7.58 -12.34
C ASN A 123 -5.44 -7.05 -11.47
N GLY A 124 -5.26 -6.97 -10.15
CA GLY A 124 -6.28 -6.49 -9.21
C GLY A 124 -7.18 -7.57 -8.61
N GLU A 125 -7.05 -8.84 -9.00
CA GLU A 125 -7.78 -9.94 -8.36
C GLU A 125 -7.39 -10.02 -6.88
N SER A 126 -8.36 -9.81 -5.99
CA SER A 126 -8.19 -9.92 -4.56
C SER A 126 -8.18 -11.39 -4.12
N LEU A 127 -7.34 -11.71 -3.14
CA LEU A 127 -7.11 -13.05 -2.62
C LEU A 127 -7.35 -13.10 -1.11
N ALA A 128 -8.03 -14.14 -0.64
CA ALA A 128 -8.15 -14.42 0.79
C ALA A 128 -6.83 -14.97 1.37
N TYR A 129 -6.02 -15.63 0.54
CA TYR A 129 -4.72 -16.19 0.90
C TYR A 129 -3.86 -16.47 -0.34
N TRP A 130 -2.55 -16.59 -0.13
CA TRP A 130 -1.59 -16.98 -1.17
C TRP A 130 -0.41 -17.78 -0.59
N PRO A 131 0.12 -18.82 -1.29
CA PRO A 131 -0.38 -19.42 -2.54
C PRO A 131 -1.67 -20.24 -2.34
N LYS A 132 -2.51 -20.38 -3.38
CA LYS A 132 -3.79 -21.13 -3.28
C LYS A 132 -3.61 -22.63 -3.01
N ASP A 133 -2.45 -23.18 -3.33
CA ASP A 133 -2.15 -24.61 -3.31
C ASP A 133 -1.08 -25.01 -2.28
N ALA A 134 -0.72 -24.08 -1.38
CA ALA A 134 0.18 -24.35 -0.27
C ALA A 134 -0.60 -24.94 0.92
N LEU A 135 0.01 -25.88 1.64
CA LEU A 135 -0.55 -26.41 2.90
C LEU A 135 -0.63 -25.34 4.01
N ASP A 136 0.26 -24.35 3.97
CA ASP A 136 0.36 -23.26 4.94
C ASP A 136 0.53 -21.93 4.19
N PRO A 137 -0.55 -21.40 3.57
CA PRO A 137 -0.50 -20.15 2.82
C PRO A 137 -0.50 -18.95 3.75
N ILE A 138 -0.20 -17.76 3.23
CA ILE A 138 -0.34 -16.50 3.94
C ILE A 138 -1.81 -16.09 3.88
N PHE A 139 -2.45 -15.93 5.03
CA PHE A 139 -3.84 -15.46 5.18
C PHE A 139 -3.93 -13.97 5.54
N LEU A 140 -5.10 -13.39 5.30
CA LEU A 140 -5.45 -12.08 5.86
C LEU A 140 -5.34 -12.09 7.40
N GLY A 141 -4.91 -10.98 7.98
CA GLY A 141 -4.73 -10.80 9.42
C GLY A 141 -3.43 -11.40 10.01
N GLU A 142 -2.68 -12.20 9.25
CA GLU A 142 -1.38 -12.72 9.71
C GLU A 142 -0.39 -11.61 10.03
N SER A 143 0.48 -11.83 11.02
CA SER A 143 1.51 -10.87 11.38
C SER A 143 2.60 -10.78 10.31
N SER A 144 3.21 -9.60 10.15
CA SER A 144 4.34 -9.40 9.24
C SER A 144 5.50 -10.38 9.49
N LYS A 145 5.74 -10.77 10.76
CA LYS A 145 6.74 -11.79 11.10
C LYS A 145 6.40 -13.18 10.55
N SER A 146 5.13 -13.61 10.68
CA SER A 146 4.65 -14.88 10.11
C SER A 146 4.76 -14.87 8.59
N VAL A 147 4.37 -13.76 7.96
CA VAL A 147 4.49 -13.57 6.52
C VAL A 147 5.95 -13.67 6.07
N ALA A 148 6.88 -12.97 6.72
CA ALA A 148 8.31 -13.04 6.39
C ALA A 148 8.81 -14.49 6.43
N GLU A 149 8.45 -15.23 7.48
CA GLU A 149 8.80 -16.65 7.62
C GLU A 149 8.26 -17.52 6.49
N LYS A 150 7.01 -17.28 6.06
CA LYS A 150 6.39 -17.99 4.94
C LYS A 150 7.06 -17.66 3.62
N LEU A 151 7.32 -16.37 3.35
CA LEU A 151 8.00 -15.95 2.11
C LEU A 151 9.41 -16.53 2.01
N ILE A 152 10.18 -16.54 3.11
CA ILE A 152 11.50 -17.22 3.18
C ILE A 152 11.38 -18.71 2.84
N ARG A 153 10.32 -19.39 3.30
CA ARG A 153 10.08 -20.80 2.95
C ARG A 153 9.67 -20.97 1.49
N PHE A 154 8.80 -20.10 0.97
CA PHE A 154 8.30 -20.20 -0.40
C PHE A 154 9.39 -19.95 -1.43
N GLN A 155 10.26 -18.97 -1.23
CA GLN A 155 11.33 -18.70 -2.19
C GLN A 155 12.23 -19.92 -2.41
N ARG A 156 12.43 -20.75 -1.36
CA ARG A 156 13.29 -21.95 -1.41
C ARG A 156 12.63 -23.17 -2.04
N LYS A 157 11.36 -23.07 -2.43
CA LYS A 157 10.62 -24.16 -3.08
C LYS A 157 10.55 -23.88 -4.57
N ASP A 158 11.05 -24.79 -5.40
CA ASP A 158 11.09 -24.66 -6.87
C ASP A 158 9.77 -24.20 -7.49
N LYS A 159 8.65 -24.69 -6.95
CA LYS A 159 7.30 -24.33 -7.38
C LYS A 159 6.98 -22.83 -7.25
N TYR A 160 7.49 -22.18 -6.20
CA TYR A 160 7.18 -20.78 -5.87
C TYR A 160 8.36 -19.84 -6.11
N ALA A 161 9.60 -20.36 -6.20
CA ALA A 161 10.81 -19.59 -6.46
C ALA A 161 10.68 -18.58 -7.61
N PRO A 162 10.03 -18.90 -8.76
CA PRO A 162 9.88 -17.93 -9.84
C PRO A 162 9.13 -16.66 -9.44
N TYR A 163 8.24 -16.69 -8.44
CA TYR A 163 7.53 -15.48 -7.99
C TYR A 163 8.45 -14.48 -7.26
N PHE A 164 9.67 -14.88 -6.90
CA PHE A 164 10.59 -14.07 -6.11
C PHE A 164 11.76 -13.51 -6.93
N GLU A 165 11.76 -13.69 -8.26
CA GLU A 165 12.78 -13.11 -9.15
C GLU A 165 12.82 -11.58 -9.08
N ARG A 166 11.70 -10.95 -8.69
CA ARG A 166 11.59 -9.50 -8.49
C ARG A 166 10.76 -9.17 -7.25
N THR A 167 11.39 -9.19 -6.08
CA THR A 167 10.75 -8.76 -4.83
C THR A 167 11.14 -7.32 -4.46
N MET A 168 10.16 -6.52 -4.05
CA MET A 168 10.38 -5.13 -3.65
C MET A 168 9.55 -4.74 -2.41
N LEU A 169 10.15 -3.92 -1.55
CA LEU A 169 9.54 -3.33 -0.35
C LEU A 169 9.30 -1.83 -0.61
N ASN A 170 8.15 -1.47 -1.19
CA ASN A 170 7.98 -0.12 -1.77
C ASN A 170 7.41 0.92 -0.82
N ILE A 171 6.71 0.56 0.26
CA ILE A 171 6.02 1.54 1.13
C ILE A 171 6.52 1.39 2.55
N LYS A 172 7.41 2.30 2.94
CA LYS A 172 8.01 2.36 4.28
C LYS A 172 7.08 3.10 5.23
N THR A 173 6.79 2.52 6.38
CA THR A 173 6.07 3.24 7.44
C THR A 173 7.05 4.17 8.15
N VAL A 174 6.74 5.47 8.19
CA VAL A 174 7.68 6.52 8.67
C VAL A 174 7.89 6.48 10.19
N LYS A 175 6.93 5.94 10.94
CA LYS A 175 7.07 5.76 12.40
C LYS A 175 8.03 4.65 12.83
N GLU A 176 8.33 3.71 11.93
CA GLU A 176 9.18 2.56 12.24
C GLU A 176 10.66 2.94 12.10
N ALA A 177 11.56 2.06 12.55
CA ALA A 177 13.00 2.29 12.45
C ALA A 177 13.47 2.48 10.99
N TYR A 178 14.63 3.14 10.85
CA TYR A 178 15.33 3.24 9.58
C TYR A 178 15.76 1.85 9.08
N ASP A 179 15.74 1.65 7.76
CA ASP A 179 16.23 0.45 7.10
C ASP A 179 17.49 0.82 6.31
N GLU A 180 18.62 0.21 6.64
CA GLU A 180 19.94 0.52 6.05
C GLU A 180 19.96 0.27 4.54
N GLU A 181 19.14 -0.65 4.05
CA GLU A 181 19.01 -0.93 2.61
C GLU A 181 18.45 0.26 1.82
N LEU A 182 17.86 1.25 2.50
CA LEU A 182 17.44 2.49 1.87
C LEU A 182 18.62 3.31 1.32
N ASP A 183 19.84 3.13 1.81
CA ASP A 183 21.04 3.79 1.29
C ASP A 183 21.29 3.47 -0.21
N GLN A 184 20.76 2.34 -0.70
CA GLN A 184 20.90 1.91 -2.09
C GLN A 184 19.85 2.53 -3.03
N THR A 185 18.86 3.23 -2.48
CA THR A 185 17.71 3.74 -3.24
C THR A 185 17.98 5.14 -3.79
N LYS A 186 17.41 5.45 -4.96
CA LYS A 186 17.71 6.71 -5.67
C LYS A 186 16.65 7.79 -5.48
N GLU A 187 15.43 7.40 -5.14
CA GLU A 187 14.32 8.33 -5.04
C GLU A 187 13.30 7.83 -4.01
N TRP A 188 12.83 8.75 -3.18
CA TRP A 188 11.68 8.57 -2.32
C TRP A 188 10.60 9.57 -2.69
N TYR A 189 9.34 9.22 -2.47
CA TYR A 189 8.26 10.19 -2.64
C TYR A 189 7.10 9.99 -1.68
N PHE A 190 6.38 11.08 -1.41
CA PHE A 190 5.17 11.07 -0.61
C PHE A 190 4.20 12.16 -1.07
N GLY A 191 2.92 11.97 -0.74
CA GLY A 191 1.90 13.00 -0.87
C GLY A 191 1.83 13.83 0.41
N GLN A 192 1.87 15.15 0.29
CA GLN A 192 1.62 16.09 1.37
C GLN A 192 0.28 16.76 1.11
N LYS A 193 -0.71 16.51 1.96
CA LYS A 193 -2.03 17.14 1.86
C LYS A 193 -1.91 18.62 2.23
N ILE A 194 -2.38 19.51 1.34
CA ILE A 194 -2.43 20.95 1.58
C ILE A 194 -3.86 21.40 1.88
N SER A 195 -4.83 20.82 1.19
CA SER A 195 -6.25 20.98 1.46
C SER A 195 -7.02 19.77 0.90
N ASN A 196 -8.35 19.77 1.00
CA ASN A 196 -9.17 18.70 0.41
C ASN A 196 -9.07 18.62 -1.12
N GLU A 197 -8.68 19.71 -1.80
CA GLU A 197 -8.51 19.75 -3.25
C GLU A 197 -7.05 19.77 -3.70
N ARG A 198 -6.09 19.96 -2.78
CA ARG A 198 -4.69 20.20 -3.13
C ARG A 198 -3.75 19.26 -2.38
N THR A 199 -2.85 18.64 -3.14
CA THR A 199 -1.79 17.77 -2.62
C THR A 199 -0.50 18.11 -3.32
N ASN A 200 0.61 18.13 -2.59
CA ASN A 200 1.94 18.16 -3.16
C ASN A 200 2.48 16.74 -3.28
N HIS A 201 2.93 16.32 -4.46
CA HIS A 201 3.76 15.11 -4.57
C HIS A 201 5.21 15.52 -4.47
N VAL A 202 5.85 15.17 -3.36
CA VAL A 202 7.22 15.53 -3.03
C VAL A 202 8.12 14.37 -3.38
N TYR A 203 9.11 14.59 -4.24
CA TYR A 203 10.11 13.61 -4.67
C TYR A 203 11.47 14.05 -4.13
N ILE A 204 12.12 13.18 -3.36
CA ILE A 204 13.45 13.39 -2.80
C ILE A 204 14.40 12.50 -3.59
N ARG A 205 15.40 13.10 -4.23
CA ARG A 205 16.38 12.38 -5.04
C ARG A 205 17.73 12.35 -4.39
N PHE A 206 18.39 11.20 -4.53
CA PHE A 206 19.69 10.95 -3.96
C PHE A 206 20.74 10.76 -5.05
N GLU A 207 21.87 11.42 -4.90
CA GLU A 207 23.07 11.20 -5.68
C GLU A 207 24.25 11.04 -4.73
N ARG A 208 25.07 10.01 -4.97
CA ARG A 208 26.25 9.69 -4.13
C ARG A 208 25.91 9.62 -2.63
N GLY A 209 24.77 9.00 -2.29
CA GLY A 209 24.32 8.78 -0.91
C GLY A 209 23.78 10.03 -0.20
N LYS A 210 23.50 11.12 -0.93
CA LYS A 210 23.00 12.38 -0.36
C LYS A 210 21.87 12.97 -1.17
N VAL A 211 20.97 13.70 -0.51
CA VAL A 211 19.90 14.44 -1.18
C VAL A 211 20.50 15.47 -2.12
N SER A 212 20.29 15.28 -3.42
CA SER A 212 20.77 16.20 -4.47
C SER A 212 19.72 17.27 -4.77
N ASN A 213 18.46 16.87 -4.86
CA ASN A 213 17.36 17.78 -5.12
C ASN A 213 16.02 17.23 -4.62
N ILE A 214 15.09 18.14 -4.38
CA ILE A 214 13.70 17.84 -4.05
C ILE A 214 12.81 18.47 -5.11
N VAL A 215 11.90 17.69 -5.70
CA VAL A 215 10.92 18.17 -6.67
C VAL A 215 9.55 18.13 -6.04
N ILE A 216 8.80 19.22 -6.15
CA ILE A 216 7.44 19.31 -5.62
C ILE A 216 6.49 19.50 -6.79
N HIS A 217 5.66 18.51 -7.08
CA HIS A 217 4.54 18.67 -8.01
C HIS A 217 3.29 19.11 -7.25
N LYS A 218 2.79 20.29 -7.58
CA LYS A 218 1.53 20.81 -7.02
C LYS A 218 0.38 20.19 -7.79
N MET A 219 -0.46 19.43 -7.10
CA MET A 219 -1.57 18.69 -7.68
C MET A 219 -2.90 19.25 -7.19
N ARG A 220 -3.89 19.27 -8.07
CA ARG A 220 -5.27 19.64 -7.77
C ARG A 220 -6.22 18.51 -8.16
N LYS A 221 -7.14 18.17 -7.28
CA LYS A 221 -8.28 17.29 -7.58
C LYS A 221 -9.18 17.95 -8.62
N MET A 222 -9.46 17.23 -9.71
CA MET A 222 -10.42 17.63 -10.73
C MET A 222 -11.84 17.27 -10.33
#